data_AF-A0A421JG40-F1
#
_entry.id   AF-A0A421JG40-F1
#
_cell.length_a   1.000
_cell.length_b   1.000
_cell.length_c   1.000
_cell.angle_alpha   90.00
_cell.angle_beta   90.00
_cell.angle_gamma   90.00
#
_symmetry.space_group_name_H-M   'P 1'
#
loop_
_entity.id
_entity.type
_entity.pdbx_description
1 polymer ?
#
loop_
_entity_poly.entity_id
_entity_poly.type
_entity_poly.pdbx_seq_one_letter_code
_entity_poly.pdbx_strand_id
1 'polypeptide(L)'
;MSSPRKISERPPDTLPKSTSKASASPTETSPEPMEMDDAEPAMPLESLQRTELLSQLFTLLLDIKTGKSSVRDFESNAGSLRLALSNTRKLLQQVDGITETVEQREAQIDILQQNNDAKRRIIQQLSALSENLEEV
;
A
#
# COMPACT_ATOMS: atom_id res chain seq x y z
N MET A 1 -24.64 -57.27 -13.26
CA MET A 1 -24.45 -57.90 -14.58
C MET A 1 -23.92 -56.79 -15.49
N SER A 2 -22.59 -56.61 -15.68
CA SER A 2 -21.66 -57.37 -16.55
C SER A 2 -22.27 -57.54 -17.95
N SER A 3 -21.76 -57.03 -19.08
CA SER A 3 -20.42 -56.64 -19.59
C SER A 3 -20.64 -55.91 -20.96
N PRO A 4 -19.67 -55.68 -21.89
CA PRO A 4 -18.23 -55.37 -21.83
C PRO A 4 -17.79 -54.15 -22.73
N ARG A 5 -16.53 -53.72 -22.58
CA ARG A 5 -15.77 -52.89 -23.53
C ARG A 5 -15.30 -53.68 -24.76
N LYS A 6 -15.12 -53.02 -25.92
CA LYS A 6 -14.22 -53.45 -27.01
C LYS A 6 -13.44 -52.25 -27.58
N ILE A 7 -12.17 -52.53 -27.88
CA ILE A 7 -11.05 -51.64 -28.27
C ILE A 7 -10.80 -51.79 -29.78
N SER A 8 -10.30 -50.75 -30.47
CA SER A 8 -9.48 -50.81 -31.71
C SER A 8 -8.84 -49.41 -31.88
N GLU A 9 -7.54 -49.17 -31.59
CA GLU A 9 -6.36 -49.28 -32.49
C GLU A 9 -6.61 -48.73 -33.92
N ARG A 10 -5.82 -47.85 -34.56
CA ARG A 10 -4.50 -47.17 -34.36
C ARG A 10 -4.36 -46.00 -35.43
N PRO A 11 -3.32 -45.13 -35.38
CA PRO A 11 -3.07 -43.88 -36.18
C PRO A 11 -2.18 -44.15 -37.44
N PRO A 12 -1.36 -43.26 -38.10
CA PRO A 12 -0.96 -41.83 -37.93
C PRO A 12 -0.76 -41.00 -39.26
N ASP A 13 0.03 -39.91 -39.19
CA ASP A 13 0.70 -39.13 -40.27
C ASP A 13 -0.08 -37.96 -40.92
N THR A 14 0.34 -36.70 -40.84
CA THR A 14 1.55 -36.17 -41.52
C THR A 14 1.85 -34.71 -41.11
N LEU A 15 3.13 -34.41 -40.84
CA LEU A 15 3.83 -33.13 -41.08
C LEU A 15 4.85 -33.41 -42.24
N PRO A 16 5.62 -32.46 -42.85
CA PRO A 16 5.72 -30.98 -42.71
C PRO A 16 5.85 -30.23 -44.09
N LYS A 17 6.12 -28.91 -44.10
CA LYS A 17 7.33 -28.24 -44.70
C LYS A 17 7.09 -26.86 -45.39
N SER A 18 8.01 -25.92 -45.10
CA SER A 18 8.49 -24.78 -45.92
C SER A 18 7.57 -23.54 -46.07
N THR A 19 8.02 -22.28 -46.12
CA THR A 19 9.34 -21.64 -46.34
C THR A 19 9.37 -20.21 -45.77
N SER A 20 10.59 -19.74 -45.51
CA SER A 20 11.08 -18.44 -45.03
C SER A 20 10.55 -17.17 -45.72
N LYS A 21 10.52 -16.05 -44.96
CA LYS A 21 10.97 -14.72 -45.42
C LYS A 21 11.41 -13.85 -44.23
N ALA A 22 12.62 -13.33 -44.34
CA ALA A 22 13.29 -12.43 -43.41
C ALA A 22 12.66 -11.03 -43.44
N SER A 23 12.63 -10.34 -42.29
CA SER A 23 12.50 -8.87 -42.22
C SER A 23 13.00 -8.33 -40.89
N ALA A 24 14.01 -7.46 -41.00
CA ALA A 24 14.46 -6.35 -40.16
C ALA A 24 14.34 -6.40 -38.61
N SER A 25 15.49 -6.19 -37.96
CA SER A 25 15.68 -5.90 -36.53
C SER A 25 14.84 -4.73 -36.00
N PRO A 26 14.56 -4.73 -34.69
CA PRO A 26 14.62 -3.52 -33.89
C PRO A 26 15.71 -3.64 -32.81
N THR A 27 16.60 -2.65 -32.82
CA THR A 27 17.56 -2.29 -31.79
C THR A 27 16.94 -2.43 -30.38
N GLU A 28 17.50 -3.31 -29.55
CA GLU A 28 17.28 -3.32 -28.10
C GLU A 28 17.83 -2.00 -27.55
N THR A 29 16.94 -1.02 -27.38
CA THR A 29 17.21 0.14 -26.54
C THR A 29 17.01 -0.36 -25.12
N SER A 30 18.12 -0.68 -24.46
CA SER A 30 18.17 -0.94 -23.02
C SER A 30 17.48 0.23 -22.31
N PRO A 31 16.41 0.02 -21.52
CA PRO A 31 15.86 1.11 -20.74
C PRO A 31 16.93 1.53 -19.72
N GLU A 32 17.39 2.76 -19.83
CA GLU A 32 18.14 3.44 -18.78
C GLU A 32 17.34 3.31 -17.48
N PRO A 33 18.01 3.09 -16.33
CA PRO A 33 17.32 3.13 -15.05
C PRO A 33 16.79 4.55 -14.88
N MET A 34 15.47 4.72 -15.05
CA MET A 34 14.78 5.93 -14.65
C MET A 34 15.11 6.13 -13.17
N GLU A 35 15.88 7.18 -12.88
CA GLU A 35 16.06 7.69 -11.52
C GLU A 35 14.65 7.90 -10.96
N MET A 36 14.26 7.01 -10.04
CA MET A 36 13.06 7.23 -9.25
C MET A 36 13.35 8.46 -8.42
N ASP A 37 12.70 9.55 -8.82
CA ASP A 37 12.56 10.77 -8.05
C ASP A 37 12.18 10.35 -6.62
N ASP A 38 13.15 10.44 -5.71
CA ASP A 38 13.04 10.07 -4.29
C ASP A 38 12.25 11.19 -3.59
N ALA A 39 11.05 11.47 -4.12
CA ALA A 39 10.10 12.39 -3.53
C ALA A 39 9.71 11.77 -2.20
N GLU A 40 10.20 12.36 -1.11
CA GLU A 40 9.86 11.94 0.24
C GLU A 40 8.34 11.69 0.32
N PRO A 41 7.91 10.53 0.83
CA PRO A 41 6.50 10.19 0.87
C PRO A 41 5.78 11.27 1.66
N ALA A 42 4.97 12.07 0.95
CA ALA A 42 4.26 13.19 1.54
C ALA A 42 3.57 12.74 2.83
N MET A 43 3.85 13.45 3.94
CA MET A 43 3.34 13.05 5.24
C MET A 43 1.81 12.83 5.17
N PRO A 44 1.26 11.77 5.79
CA PRO A 44 -0.15 11.43 5.66
C PRO A 44 -1.10 12.60 5.96
N LEU A 45 -0.69 13.48 6.88
CA LEU A 45 -1.43 14.69 7.27
C LEU A 45 -1.45 15.77 6.16
N GLU A 46 -0.34 15.98 5.46
CA GLU A 46 -0.27 16.92 4.32
C GLU A 46 -1.13 16.42 3.15
N SER A 47 -1.08 15.11 2.90
CA SER A 47 -1.92 14.45 1.91
C SER A 47 -3.41 14.57 2.25
N LEU A 48 -3.76 14.49 3.54
CA LEU A 48 -5.13 14.69 4.03
C LEU A 48 -5.60 16.15 3.85
N GLN A 49 -4.73 17.13 4.09
CA GLN A 49 -5.08 18.55 3.92
C GLN A 49 -5.41 18.89 2.45
N ARG A 50 -4.82 18.16 1.51
CA ARG A 50 -5.08 18.31 0.07
C ARG A 50 -6.36 17.61 -0.40
N THR A 51 -7.03 16.80 0.43
CA THR A 51 -8.30 16.17 0.04
C THR A 51 -9.49 17.14 0.11
N GLU A 52 -10.00 17.54 -1.05
CA GLU A 52 -11.14 18.47 -1.18
C GLU A 52 -12.52 17.77 -1.20
N LEU A 53 -12.83 16.98 -0.17
CA LEU A 53 -14.08 16.20 -0.11
C LEU A 53 -15.35 17.08 -0.17
N LEU A 54 -15.34 18.23 0.51
CA LEU A 54 -16.49 19.13 0.57
C LEU A 54 -16.78 19.79 -0.78
N SER A 55 -15.74 20.21 -1.51
CA SER A 55 -15.87 20.80 -2.84
C SER A 55 -16.47 19.80 -3.83
N GLN A 56 -16.00 18.54 -3.78
CA GLN A 56 -16.53 17.45 -4.60
C GLN A 56 -17.99 17.15 -4.28
N LEU A 57 -18.36 17.07 -3.00
CA LEU A 57 -19.74 16.86 -2.59
C LEU A 57 -20.66 18.01 -3.02
N PHE A 58 -20.19 19.25 -2.88
CA PHE A 58 -20.95 20.44 -3.27
C PHE A 58 -21.20 20.47 -4.77
N THR A 59 -20.18 20.17 -5.57
CA THR A 59 -20.29 20.08 -7.03
C THR A 59 -21.33 19.03 -7.43
N LEU A 60 -21.27 17.85 -6.82
CA LEU A 60 -22.21 16.76 -7.06
C LEU A 60 -23.65 17.17 -6.73
N LEU A 61 -23.87 17.83 -5.59
CA LEU A 61 -25.19 18.32 -5.19
C LEU A 61 -25.70 19.43 -6.11
N LEU A 62 -24.81 20.32 -6.56
CA LEU A 62 -25.15 21.41 -7.47
C LEU A 62 -25.54 20.87 -8.84
N ASP A 63 -24.84 19.85 -9.34
CA ASP A 63 -25.14 19.24 -10.63
C ASP A 63 -26.51 18.54 -10.63
N ILE A 64 -26.90 17.91 -9.51
CA ILE A 64 -28.26 17.36 -9.36
C ILE A 64 -29.27 18.49 -9.31
N LYS A 65 -29.03 19.52 -8.48
CA LYS A 65 -29.96 20.65 -8.30
C LYS A 65 -30.19 21.43 -9.59
N THR A 66 -29.15 21.58 -10.41
CA THR A 66 -29.21 22.29 -11.69
C THR A 66 -29.69 21.40 -12.84
N GLY A 67 -29.92 20.12 -12.60
CA GLY A 67 -30.38 19.16 -13.61
C GLY A 67 -29.30 18.73 -14.61
N LYS A 68 -28.03 19.06 -14.35
CA LYS A 68 -26.88 18.60 -15.14
C LYS A 68 -26.63 17.10 -14.97
N SER A 69 -26.95 16.55 -13.80
CA SER A 69 -26.96 15.11 -13.57
C SER A 69 -28.32 14.64 -13.07
N SER A 70 -28.75 13.47 -13.55
CA SER A 70 -29.95 12.83 -13.02
C SER A 70 -29.66 12.22 -11.65
N VAL A 71 -30.69 12.10 -10.82
CA VAL A 71 -30.62 11.34 -9.57
C VAL A 71 -30.19 9.89 -9.83
N ARG A 72 -30.50 9.33 -11.01
CA ARG A 72 -30.04 7.99 -11.42
C ARG A 72 -28.52 7.92 -11.64
N ASP A 73 -27.91 9.03 -12.08
CA ASP A 73 -26.48 9.09 -12.39
C ASP A 73 -25.63 9.51 -11.17
N PHE A 74 -26.29 9.91 -10.08
CA PHE A 74 -25.64 10.29 -8.83
C PHE A 74 -24.65 9.25 -8.34
N GLU A 75 -25.03 7.97 -8.37
CA GLU A 75 -24.17 6.90 -7.87
C GLU A 75 -22.89 6.72 -8.71
N SER A 76 -22.98 6.92 -10.03
CA SER A 76 -21.83 6.90 -10.92
C SER A 76 -20.90 8.08 -10.63
N ASN A 77 -21.47 9.28 -10.49
CA ASN A 77 -20.72 10.50 -10.22
C ASN A 77 -20.16 10.58 -8.79
N ALA A 78 -20.77 9.87 -7.84
CA ALA A 78 -20.30 9.73 -6.46
C ALA A 78 -19.12 8.74 -6.32
N GLY A 79 -18.75 8.02 -7.38
CA GLY A 79 -17.65 7.05 -7.36
C GLY A 79 -16.30 7.69 -7.00
N SER A 80 -16.03 8.89 -7.53
CA SER A 80 -14.82 9.67 -7.20
C SER A 80 -14.80 10.08 -5.73
N LEU A 81 -15.94 10.53 -5.20
CA LEU A 81 -16.09 10.89 -3.78
C LEU A 81 -15.90 9.68 -2.86
N ARG A 82 -16.44 8.50 -3.24
CA ARG A 82 -16.21 7.24 -2.50
C ARG A 82 -14.73 6.86 -2.49
N LEU A 83 -14.05 6.99 -3.62
CA LEU A 83 -12.61 6.72 -3.72
C LEU A 83 -11.80 7.68 -2.85
N ALA A 84 -12.13 8.98 -2.90
CA ALA A 84 -11.50 9.99 -2.06
C ALA A 84 -11.70 9.67 -0.56
N LEU A 85 -12.92 9.34 -0.13
CA LEU A 85 -13.20 8.93 1.25
C LEU A 85 -12.43 7.68 1.67
N SER A 86 -12.33 6.69 0.79
CA SER A 86 -11.55 5.47 1.03
C SER A 86 -10.07 5.79 1.23
N ASN A 87 -9.51 6.67 0.40
CA ASN A 87 -8.12 7.11 0.50
C ASN A 87 -7.88 7.94 1.77
N THR A 88 -8.76 8.89 2.10
CA THR A 88 -8.75 9.64 3.36
C THR A 88 -8.75 8.71 4.56
N ARG A 89 -9.59 7.66 4.55
CA ARG A 89 -9.61 6.65 5.62
C ARG A 89 -8.28 5.92 5.76
N LYS A 90 -7.68 5.51 4.65
CA LYS A 90 -6.35 4.87 4.65
C LYS A 90 -5.26 5.80 5.17
N LEU A 91 -5.26 7.07 4.73
CA LEU A 91 -4.32 8.08 5.22
C LEU A 91 -4.45 8.29 6.73
N LEU A 92 -5.68 8.38 7.25
CA LEU A 92 -5.92 8.49 8.69
C LEU A 92 -5.35 7.28 9.44
N GLN A 93 -5.51 6.06 8.91
CA GLN A 93 -4.94 4.85 9.53
C GLN A 93 -3.41 4.82 9.56
N GLN A 94 -2.74 5.61 8.73
CA GLN A 94 -1.28 5.76 8.71
C GLN A 94 -0.78 6.83 9.68
N VAL A 95 -1.67 7.61 10.29
CA VAL A 95 -1.28 8.60 11.31
C VAL A 95 -1.06 7.88 12.63
N ASP A 96 0.19 7.81 13.05
CA ASP A 96 0.56 7.18 14.32
C ASP A 96 -0.17 7.83 15.50
N GLY A 97 -0.71 6.97 16.36
CA GLY A 97 -1.41 7.38 17.57
C GLY A 97 -2.74 8.10 17.35
N ILE A 98 -3.32 8.08 16.14
CA ILE A 98 -4.64 8.69 15.89
C ILE A 98 -5.78 7.97 16.60
N THR A 99 -5.60 6.68 16.88
CA THR A 99 -6.57 5.84 17.60
C THR A 99 -6.31 5.80 19.10
N GLU A 100 -5.22 6.40 19.58
CA GLU A 100 -4.86 6.42 20.99
C GLU A 100 -5.52 7.60 21.69
N THR A 101 -5.99 7.38 22.91
CA THR A 101 -6.37 8.49 23.79
C THR A 101 -5.12 9.14 24.39
N VAL A 102 -5.26 10.39 24.87
CA VAL A 102 -4.18 11.09 25.58
C VAL A 102 -3.71 10.29 26.79
N GLU A 103 -4.65 9.73 27.56
CA GLU A 103 -4.39 8.90 28.75
C GLU A 103 -3.59 7.63 28.40
N GLN A 104 -3.91 6.97 27.29
CA GLN A 104 -3.16 5.79 26.82
C GLN A 104 -1.72 6.16 26.47
N ARG A 105 -1.52 7.33 25.84
CA ARG A 105 -0.19 7.83 25.50
C ARG A 105 0.61 8.21 26.74
N GLU A 106 -0.01 8.85 27.72
CA GLU A 106 0.61 9.17 29.01
C GLU A 106 1.08 7.90 29.72
N ALA A 107 0.22 6.88 29.81
CA ALA A 107 0.59 5.59 30.40
C ALA A 107 1.76 4.92 29.65
N GLN A 108 1.79 5.02 28.32
CA GLN A 108 2.89 4.49 27.52
C GLN A 108 4.20 5.25 27.75
N ILE A 109 4.14 6.58 27.90
CA ILE A 109 5.29 7.41 28.25
C ILE A 109 5.85 6.98 29.62
N ASP A 110 5.00 6.78 30.62
CA ASP A 110 5.43 6.36 31.96
C ASP A 110 6.12 4.99 31.92
N ILE A 111 5.56 4.03 31.18
CA ILE A 111 6.17 2.71 30.98
C ILE A 111 7.53 2.84 30.30
N LEU A 112 7.65 3.68 29.27
CA LEU A 112 8.90 3.89 28.56
C LEU A 112 9.95 4.59 29.45
N GLN A 113 9.55 5.54 30.30
CA GLN A 113 10.42 6.18 31.27
C GLN A 113 10.95 5.18 32.29
N GLN A 114 10.08 4.37 32.90
CA GLN A 114 10.48 3.34 33.85
C GLN A 114 11.45 2.33 33.23
N ASN A 115 11.19 1.91 31.99
CA ASN A 115 12.09 1.02 31.26
C ASN A 115 13.45 1.66 30.97
N ASN A 116 13.47 2.93 30.57
CA ASN A 116 14.72 3.66 30.35
C ASN A 116 15.51 3.82 31.64
N ASP A 117 14.86 4.13 32.75
CA ASP A 117 15.51 4.25 34.05
C ASP A 117 16.08 2.91 34.52
N ALA A 118 15.33 1.82 34.35
CA ALA A 118 15.83 0.48 34.66
C ALA A 118 17.06 0.12 33.82
N LYS A 119 17.02 0.36 32.50
CA LYS A 119 18.17 0.13 31.61
C LYS A 119 19.36 1.00 31.98
N ARG A 120 19.15 2.28 32.30
CA ARG A 120 20.21 3.19 32.74
C ARG A 120 20.88 2.71 34.03
N ARG A 121 20.10 2.25 35.02
CA ARG A 121 20.64 1.68 36.27
C ARG A 121 21.52 0.46 36.01
N ILE A 122 21.08 -0.44 35.13
CA ILE A 122 21.88 -1.63 34.76
C ILE A 122 23.20 -1.19 34.10
N ILE A 123 23.15 -0.25 33.16
CA ILE A 123 24.37 0.27 32.51
C ILE A 123 25.31 0.91 33.53
N GLN A 124 24.79 1.70 34.46
CA GLN A 124 25.59 2.32 35.53
C GLN A 124 26.22 1.27 36.46
N GLN A 125 25.46 0.23 36.83
CA GLN A 125 25.97 -0.87 37.63
C GLN A 125 27.10 -1.62 36.91
N LEU A 126 26.94 -1.90 35.61
CA LEU A 126 27.98 -2.54 34.82
C LEU A 126 29.24 -1.67 34.67
N SER A 127 29.07 -0.37 34.42
CA SER A 127 30.18 0.60 34.35
C SER A 127 30.96 0.67 35.66
N ALA A 128 30.26 0.73 36.79
CA ALA A 128 30.90 0.74 38.11
C ALA A 128 31.61 -0.58 38.43
N LEU A 129 31.08 -1.71 37.93
CA LEU A 129 31.71 -3.01 38.11
C LEU A 129 32.96 -3.18 37.26
N SER A 130 33.00 -2.59 36.06
CA SER A 130 34.20 -2.59 35.21
C SER A 130 35.31 -1.71 35.77
N GLU A 131 35.00 -0.54 36.33
CA GLU A 131 36.01 0.32 36.96
C GLU A 131 36.65 -0.36 38.18
N ASN A 132 35.85 -1.03 39.02
CA ASN A 132 36.37 -1.77 40.18
C ASN A 132 37.19 -3.02 39.80
N LEU A 133 37.10 -3.51 38.56
CA LEU A 133 37.91 -4.63 38.06
C LEU A 133 39.27 -4.19 37.52
N GLU A 134 39.45 -2.91 37.18
CA GLU A 134 40.72 -2.35 36.70
C GLU A 134 41.64 -1.89 37.85
N GLU A 135 41.12 -1.72 39.07
CA GLU A 135 41.90 -1.34 40.27
C GLU A 135 42.48 -2.53 41.07
N VAL A 136 42.29 -3.78 40.62
CA VAL A 136 42.84 -5.01 41.24
C VAL A 136 43.91 -5.64 40.37
#